data_AF-A0A9E1Y104-F1
#
_entry.id   AF-A0A9E1Y104-F1
#
_cell.length_a   1.000
_cell.length_b   1.000
_cell.length_c   1.000
_cell.angle_alpha   90.00
_cell.angle_beta   90.00
_cell.angle_gamma   90.00
#
_symmetry.space_group_name_H-M   'P 1'
#
loop_
_entity.id
_entity.type
_entity.pdbx_description
1 polymer ?
#
loop_
_entity_poly.entity_id
_entity_poly.type
_entity_poly.pdbx_seq_one_letter_code
_entity_poly.pdbx_strand_id
1 'polypeptide(L)'
;KALATTPKNSLGYTLHQMVVDNGYDLEVLDRDAIQLSELPPALRYLNVRILQMHDVWHLAAGYSTSGSHEIAISAFQLAQFGHNYSAMFLAVVLMKSHVGTPRSFTLLLQLILEAWRHGRQVPAMMEIEWEAEWQHSIEDIRKRYDIKPYRSVLPANMLEVFGGGSWWQRLRLGWQLSRLLKQLKSGQNPYYA
;
A
#
# COMPACT_ATOMS: atom_id res chain seq x y z
N LYS A 1 -18.87 -6.73 -14.30
CA LYS A 1 -19.30 -6.47 -15.70
C LYS A 1 -19.17 -4.99 -16.10
N ALA A 2 -19.59 -4.01 -15.30
CA ALA A 2 -19.49 -2.59 -15.66
C ALA A 2 -18.04 -2.05 -15.76
N LEU A 3 -17.12 -2.50 -14.90
CA LEU A 3 -15.71 -2.07 -14.97
C LEU A 3 -14.96 -2.65 -16.18
N ALA A 4 -15.37 -3.81 -16.70
CA ALA A 4 -14.74 -4.44 -17.87
C ALA A 4 -14.95 -3.64 -19.17
N THR A 5 -15.96 -2.77 -19.19
CA THR A 5 -16.36 -1.99 -20.37
C THR A 5 -15.77 -0.58 -20.41
N THR A 6 -15.00 -0.18 -19.40
CA THR A 6 -14.32 1.13 -19.39
C THR A 6 -13.09 1.10 -20.32
N PRO A 7 -12.52 2.26 -20.71
CA PRO A 7 -11.32 2.32 -21.55
C PRO A 7 -10.16 1.49 -20.98
N LYS A 8 -9.37 0.84 -21.83
CA LYS A 8 -8.28 -0.06 -21.40
C LYS A 8 -7.22 0.60 -20.52
N ASN A 9 -7.02 1.92 -20.68
CA ASN A 9 -6.08 2.72 -19.89
C ASN A 9 -6.73 3.39 -18.67
N SER A 10 -7.97 3.03 -18.33
CA SER A 10 -8.70 3.64 -17.21
C SER A 10 -8.45 2.93 -15.88
N LEU A 11 -8.74 3.64 -14.78
CA LEU A 11 -8.76 3.10 -13.43
C LEU A 11 -9.69 1.89 -13.33
N GLY A 12 -10.92 1.99 -13.86
CA GLY A 12 -11.91 0.92 -13.80
C GLY A 12 -11.44 -0.37 -14.49
N TYR A 13 -10.81 -0.24 -15.66
CA TYR A 13 -10.31 -1.39 -16.40
C TYR A 13 -9.12 -2.01 -15.68
N THR A 14 -8.22 -1.19 -15.16
CA THR A 14 -7.05 -1.65 -14.38
C THR A 14 -7.50 -2.40 -13.13
N LEU A 15 -8.48 -1.88 -12.39
CA LEU A 15 -9.07 -2.54 -11.23
C LEU A 15 -9.75 -3.87 -11.63
N HIS A 16 -10.49 -3.88 -12.73
CA HIS A 16 -11.09 -5.12 -13.25
C HIS A 16 -10.04 -6.19 -13.53
N GLN A 17 -8.95 -5.84 -14.21
CA GLN A 17 -7.86 -6.78 -14.49
C GLN A 17 -7.22 -7.28 -13.19
N MET A 18 -7.01 -6.39 -12.22
CA MET A 18 -6.44 -6.77 -10.93
C MET A 18 -7.32 -7.80 -10.20
N VAL A 19 -8.63 -7.63 -10.18
CA VAL A 19 -9.56 -8.52 -9.47
C VAL A 19 -9.79 -9.82 -10.23
N VAL A 20 -10.08 -9.72 -11.53
CA VAL A 20 -10.54 -10.87 -12.33
C VAL A 20 -9.39 -11.67 -12.90
N ASP A 21 -8.36 -11.01 -13.45
CA ASP A 21 -7.28 -11.72 -14.17
C ASP A 21 -6.24 -12.28 -13.18
N ASN A 22 -6.05 -11.62 -12.03
CA ASN A 22 -5.11 -12.07 -11.00
C ASN A 22 -5.79 -12.82 -9.83
N GLY A 23 -7.11 -12.99 -9.87
CA GLY A 23 -7.87 -13.73 -8.85
C GLY A 23 -7.84 -13.12 -7.45
N TYR A 24 -7.66 -11.80 -7.35
CA TYR A 24 -7.71 -11.11 -6.05
C TYR A 24 -9.15 -11.02 -5.57
N ASP A 25 -9.39 -11.46 -4.34
CA ASP A 25 -10.64 -11.21 -3.65
C ASP A 25 -10.65 -9.77 -3.14
N LEU A 26 -11.62 -8.97 -3.60
CA LEU A 26 -11.86 -7.61 -3.11
C LEU A 26 -12.24 -7.61 -1.63
N GLU A 27 -12.77 -8.72 -1.12
CA GLU A 27 -13.14 -8.90 0.29
C GLU A 27 -12.08 -9.72 1.02
N VAL A 28 -10.91 -9.10 1.24
CA VAL A 28 -9.80 -9.72 1.99
C VAL A 28 -10.19 -10.08 3.44
N LEU A 29 -11.22 -9.43 3.99
CA LEU A 29 -11.76 -9.71 5.32
C LEU A 29 -13.20 -10.22 5.24
N ASP A 30 -13.45 -11.31 5.96
CA ASP A 30 -14.80 -11.79 6.23
C ASP A 30 -15.55 -10.76 7.10
N ARG A 31 -16.62 -10.20 6.53
CA ARG A 31 -17.43 -9.14 7.14
C ARG A 31 -18.13 -9.59 8.41
N ASP A 32 -18.50 -10.87 8.49
CA ASP A 32 -19.16 -11.45 9.66
C ASP A 32 -18.13 -11.69 10.76
N ALA A 33 -16.94 -12.18 10.40
CA ALA A 33 -15.84 -12.40 11.35
C ALA A 33 -15.38 -11.10 12.05
N ILE A 34 -15.44 -9.97 11.34
CA ILE A 34 -15.12 -8.64 11.90
C ILE A 34 -16.33 -7.93 12.53
N GLN A 35 -17.50 -8.58 12.62
CA GLN A 35 -18.74 -8.04 13.20
C GLN A 35 -19.13 -6.69 12.57
N LEU A 36 -18.94 -6.55 11.25
CA LEU A 36 -19.12 -5.27 10.56
C LEU A 36 -20.56 -4.74 10.69
N SER A 37 -21.54 -5.65 10.73
CA SER A 37 -22.96 -5.35 10.88
C SER A 37 -23.32 -4.76 12.25
N GLU A 38 -22.55 -5.10 13.29
CA GLU A 38 -22.77 -4.69 14.68
C GLU A 38 -22.23 -3.29 14.99
N LEU A 39 -21.39 -2.73 14.11
CA LEU A 39 -20.86 -1.39 14.27
C LEU A 39 -21.95 -0.30 14.12
N PRO A 40 -21.82 0.83 14.85
CA PRO A 40 -22.63 2.01 14.63
C PRO A 40 -22.62 2.43 13.14
N PRO A 41 -23.74 2.96 12.60
CA PRO A 41 -23.89 3.19 11.16
C PRO A 41 -22.73 3.97 10.50
N ALA A 42 -22.21 5.00 11.16
CA ALA A 42 -21.09 5.79 10.66
C ALA A 42 -19.79 4.98 10.58
N LEU A 43 -19.48 4.19 11.61
CA LEU A 43 -18.31 3.32 11.64
C LEU A 43 -18.44 2.18 10.63
N ARG A 44 -19.64 1.60 10.50
CA ARG A 44 -19.93 0.58 9.49
C ARG A 44 -19.69 1.11 8.08
N TYR A 45 -20.23 2.28 7.76
CA TYR A 45 -20.02 2.93 6.45
C TYR A 45 -18.52 3.15 6.17
N LEU A 46 -17.80 3.72 7.14
CA LEU A 46 -16.37 4.00 7.00
C LEU A 46 -15.56 2.71 6.73
N ASN A 47 -15.80 1.64 7.50
CA ASN A 47 -15.07 0.38 7.34
C ASN A 47 -15.42 -0.31 6.01
N VAL A 48 -16.69 -0.30 5.59
CA VAL A 48 -17.09 -0.81 4.27
C VAL A 48 -16.38 -0.04 3.15
N ARG A 49 -16.36 1.30 3.23
CA ARG A 49 -15.70 2.14 2.22
C ARG A 49 -14.20 1.86 2.16
N ILE A 50 -13.54 1.71 3.30
CA ILE A 50 -12.10 1.38 3.38
C ILE A 50 -11.81 0.05 2.70
N LEU A 51 -12.62 -0.98 2.95
CA LEU A 51 -12.45 -2.29 2.30
C LEU A 51 -12.63 -2.19 0.78
N GLN A 52 -13.68 -1.52 0.32
CA GLN A 52 -13.98 -1.39 -1.11
C GLN A 52 -12.93 -0.55 -1.87
N MET A 53 -12.34 0.46 -1.22
CA MET A 53 -11.42 1.40 -1.87
C MET A 53 -9.94 1.07 -1.68
N HIS A 54 -9.61 0.06 -0.88
CA HIS A 54 -8.22 -0.31 -0.60
C HIS A 54 -7.39 -0.50 -1.88
N ASP A 55 -7.90 -1.30 -2.81
CA ASP A 55 -7.25 -1.58 -4.09
C ASP A 55 -7.21 -0.38 -5.04
N VAL A 56 -8.24 0.47 -4.97
CA VAL A 56 -8.26 1.74 -5.70
C VAL A 56 -7.12 2.65 -5.19
N TRP A 57 -6.88 2.67 -3.88
CA TRP A 57 -5.79 3.44 -3.30
C TRP A 57 -4.41 2.86 -3.61
N HIS A 58 -4.28 1.54 -3.74
CA HIS A 58 -3.05 0.94 -4.28
C HIS A 58 -2.72 1.53 -5.65
N LEU A 59 -3.67 1.46 -6.58
CA LEU A 59 -3.52 1.95 -7.95
C LEU A 59 -3.25 3.46 -7.99
N ALA A 60 -4.11 4.26 -7.37
CA ALA A 60 -4.03 5.72 -7.43
C ALA A 60 -2.78 6.26 -6.73
N ALA A 61 -2.47 5.77 -5.53
CA ALA A 61 -1.33 6.25 -4.74
C ALA A 61 0.00 5.60 -5.15
N GLY A 62 0.01 4.63 -6.06
CA GLY A 62 1.24 4.06 -6.64
C GLY A 62 1.89 2.97 -5.80
N TYR A 63 1.10 2.22 -5.06
CA TYR A 63 1.52 0.99 -4.39
C TYR A 63 1.25 -0.21 -5.31
N SER A 64 2.08 -1.25 -5.17
CA SER A 64 1.84 -2.55 -5.80
C SER A 64 1.26 -3.49 -4.78
N THR A 65 0.71 -4.62 -5.21
CA THR A 65 0.15 -5.66 -4.32
C THR A 65 1.22 -6.60 -3.73
N SER A 66 2.45 -6.09 -3.56
CA SER A 66 3.55 -6.85 -2.97
C SER A 66 3.52 -6.74 -1.45
N GLY A 67 3.99 -7.74 -0.72
CA GLY A 67 3.94 -7.78 0.74
C GLY A 67 4.64 -6.59 1.41
N SER A 68 5.71 -6.04 0.81
CA SER A 68 6.30 -4.79 1.34
C SER A 68 5.38 -3.59 1.11
N HIS A 69 4.72 -3.50 -0.04
CA HIS A 69 3.78 -2.42 -0.30
C HIS A 69 2.45 -2.58 0.44
N GLU A 70 2.05 -3.78 0.87
CA GLU A 70 0.95 -3.97 1.83
C GLU A 70 1.26 -3.37 3.22
N ILE A 71 2.51 -3.51 3.67
CA ILE A 71 3.00 -2.83 4.88
C ILE A 71 3.03 -1.32 4.66
N ALA A 72 3.50 -0.87 3.50
CA ALA A 72 3.59 0.54 3.18
C ALA A 72 2.20 1.19 3.11
N ILE A 73 1.24 0.62 2.37
CA ILE A 73 -0.10 1.19 2.23
C ILE A 73 -0.85 1.17 3.57
N SER A 74 -0.58 0.22 4.46
CA SER A 74 -1.13 0.24 5.81
C SER A 74 -0.68 1.50 6.57
N ALA A 75 0.59 1.90 6.45
CA ALA A 75 1.08 3.15 7.03
C ALA A 75 0.48 4.40 6.36
N PHE A 76 0.26 4.34 5.05
CA PHE A 76 -0.45 5.38 4.29
C PHE A 76 -1.89 5.58 4.77
N GLN A 77 -2.65 4.49 4.90
CA GLN A 77 -4.04 4.50 5.39
C GLN A 77 -4.14 5.01 6.83
N LEU A 78 -3.17 4.62 7.68
CA LEU A 78 -3.08 5.15 9.05
C LEU A 78 -2.86 6.66 9.04
N ALA A 79 -2.00 7.17 8.17
CA ALA A 79 -1.73 8.61 8.04
C ALA A 79 -2.92 9.41 7.49
N GLN A 80 -3.70 8.81 6.59
CA GLN A 80 -4.83 9.44 5.90
C GLN A 80 -6.07 9.54 6.79
N PHE A 81 -6.45 8.45 7.47
CA PHE A 81 -7.73 8.41 8.19
C PHE A 81 -7.68 7.61 9.50
N GLY A 82 -6.48 7.37 10.06
CA GLY A 82 -6.35 6.74 11.38
C GLY A 82 -6.86 5.31 11.42
N HIS A 83 -6.67 4.54 10.35
CA HIS A 83 -7.21 3.19 10.22
C HIS A 83 -6.77 2.23 11.34
N ASN A 84 -7.70 1.81 12.18
CA ASN A 84 -7.42 0.95 13.34
C ASN A 84 -6.79 -0.40 12.97
N TYR A 85 -7.29 -1.04 11.89
CA TYR A 85 -6.71 -2.30 11.42
C TYR A 85 -5.26 -2.12 10.99
N SER A 86 -4.97 -1.07 10.21
CA SER A 86 -3.58 -0.76 9.82
C SER A 86 -2.69 -0.48 11.02
N ALA A 87 -3.18 0.22 12.05
CA ALA A 87 -2.42 0.44 13.29
C ALA A 87 -2.01 -0.89 13.94
N MET A 88 -2.96 -1.80 14.12
CA MET A 88 -2.72 -3.12 14.71
C MET A 88 -1.78 -3.97 13.83
N PHE A 89 -2.04 -4.01 12.53
CA PHE A 89 -1.22 -4.74 11.56
C PHE A 89 0.25 -4.30 11.61
N LEU A 90 0.50 -2.98 11.58
CA LEU A 90 1.85 -2.42 11.65
C LEU A 90 2.54 -2.77 12.98
N ALA A 91 1.81 -2.70 14.10
CA ALA A 91 2.35 -3.09 15.41
C ALA A 91 2.78 -4.56 15.45
N VAL A 92 1.95 -5.46 14.92
CA VAL A 92 2.26 -6.90 14.84
C VAL A 92 3.45 -7.16 13.91
N VAL A 93 3.49 -6.52 12.74
CA VAL A 93 4.60 -6.63 11.77
C VAL A 93 5.93 -6.20 12.40
N LEU A 94 5.95 -5.05 13.09
CA LEU A 94 7.14 -4.55 13.77
C LEU A 94 7.58 -5.48 14.91
N MET A 95 6.64 -5.95 15.74
CA MET A 95 6.94 -6.90 16.82
C MET A 95 7.53 -8.21 16.28
N LYS A 96 6.89 -8.81 15.27
CA LYS A 96 7.38 -10.04 14.64
C LYS A 96 8.75 -9.86 14.00
N SER A 97 8.98 -8.73 13.34
CA SER A 97 10.29 -8.42 12.76
C SER A 97 11.36 -8.26 13.84
N HIS A 98 11.05 -7.56 14.94
CA HIS A 98 11.99 -7.38 16.04
C HIS A 98 12.42 -8.71 16.67
N VAL A 99 11.46 -9.63 16.88
CA VAL A 99 11.74 -10.93 17.50
C VAL A 99 12.39 -11.91 16.53
N GLY A 100 11.87 -12.05 15.31
CA GLY A 100 12.29 -13.09 14.37
C GLY A 100 13.48 -12.70 13.50
N THR A 101 13.55 -11.44 13.07
CA THR A 101 14.57 -10.96 12.12
C THR A 101 15.00 -9.52 12.44
N PRO A 102 15.71 -9.28 13.56
CA PRO A 102 16.03 -7.91 14.02
C PRO A 102 16.71 -7.01 12.98
N ARG A 103 17.45 -7.60 12.03
CA ARG A 103 18.12 -6.87 10.94
C ARG A 103 17.15 -6.25 9.93
N SER A 104 15.94 -6.82 9.74
CA SER A 104 14.93 -6.24 8.85
C SER A 104 14.12 -5.14 9.52
N PHE A 105 14.16 -5.03 10.85
CA PHE A 105 13.36 -4.08 11.63
C PHE A 105 13.57 -2.63 11.17
N THR A 106 14.82 -2.19 11.00
CA THR A 106 15.12 -0.82 10.56
C THR A 106 14.67 -0.55 9.13
N LEU A 107 14.67 -1.57 8.26
CA LEU A 107 14.18 -1.45 6.88
C LEU A 107 12.65 -1.33 6.86
N LEU A 108 11.94 -2.13 7.66
CA LEU A 108 10.49 -2.03 7.78
C LEU A 108 10.09 -0.69 8.40
N LEU A 109 10.82 -0.21 9.42
CA LEU A 109 10.56 1.10 9.99
C LEU A 109 10.76 2.22 8.96
N GLN A 110 11.82 2.15 8.14
CA GLN A 110 12.03 3.08 7.03
C GLN A 110 10.85 3.06 6.05
N LEU A 111 10.42 1.88 5.59
CA LEU A 111 9.29 1.70 4.68
C LEU A 111 8.00 2.32 5.23
N ILE A 112 7.70 2.04 6.50
CA ILE A 112 6.52 2.55 7.22
C ILE A 112 6.57 4.09 7.31
N LEU A 113 7.71 4.67 7.70
CA LEU A 113 7.85 6.12 7.85
C LEU A 113 7.74 6.85 6.51
N GLU A 114 8.28 6.27 5.44
CA GLU A 114 8.15 6.82 4.09
C GLU A 114 6.71 6.85 3.62
N ALA A 115 5.98 5.76 3.82
CA ALA A 115 4.58 5.66 3.41
C ALA A 115 3.64 6.46 4.31
N TRP A 116 3.93 6.57 5.61
CA TRP A 116 3.27 7.51 6.50
C TRP A 116 3.44 8.94 6.00
N ARG A 117 4.67 9.37 5.70
CA ARG A 117 4.94 10.71 5.17
C ARG A 117 4.20 10.94 3.87
N HIS A 118 4.18 9.95 2.98
CA HIS A 118 3.42 10.00 1.74
C HIS A 118 1.92 10.21 1.99
N GLY A 119 1.33 9.45 2.91
CA GLY A 119 -0.07 9.61 3.30
C GLY A 119 -0.38 10.96 3.93
N ARG A 120 0.59 11.64 4.54
CA ARG A 120 0.42 13.03 5.01
C ARG A 120 0.53 14.09 3.92
N GLN A 121 1.04 13.74 2.74
CA GLN A 121 1.32 14.68 1.64
C GLN A 121 0.31 14.60 0.49
N VAL A 122 -0.38 13.47 0.35
CA VAL A 122 -1.45 13.25 -0.63
C VAL A 122 -2.76 13.83 -0.08
N PRO A 123 -3.68 14.35 -0.94
CA PRO A 123 -5.03 14.75 -0.53
C PRO A 123 -5.78 13.65 0.24
N ALA A 124 -6.87 14.03 0.90
CA ALA A 124 -7.75 13.08 1.59
C ALA A 124 -8.43 12.14 0.57
N MET A 125 -7.91 10.92 0.44
CA MET A 125 -8.36 9.95 -0.56
C MET A 125 -9.81 9.48 -0.34
N MET A 126 -10.32 9.61 0.88
CA MET A 126 -11.71 9.30 1.24
C MET A 126 -12.72 10.32 0.68
N GLU A 127 -12.28 11.54 0.36
CA GLU A 127 -13.15 12.60 -0.15
C GLU A 127 -13.35 12.53 -1.67
N ILE A 128 -12.56 11.70 -2.36
CA ILE A 128 -12.65 11.52 -3.81
C ILE A 128 -13.85 10.63 -4.13
N GLU A 129 -14.71 11.09 -5.04
CA GLU A 129 -15.80 10.32 -5.63
C GLU A 129 -15.24 9.34 -6.68
N TRP A 130 -14.59 8.27 -6.21
CA TRP A 130 -13.91 7.28 -7.06
C TRP A 130 -14.82 6.69 -8.13
N GLU A 131 -16.11 6.57 -7.84
CA GLU A 131 -17.13 6.10 -8.78
C GLU A 131 -17.25 6.94 -10.05
N ALA A 132 -17.01 8.25 -9.95
CA ALA A 132 -16.98 9.15 -11.10
C ALA A 132 -15.68 9.02 -11.92
N GLU A 133 -14.66 8.36 -11.38
CA GLU A 133 -13.32 8.29 -11.96
C GLU A 133 -13.02 6.99 -12.71
N TRP A 134 -13.93 6.01 -12.72
CA TRP A 134 -13.70 4.71 -13.37
C TRP A 134 -13.31 4.78 -14.84
N GLN A 135 -13.75 5.82 -15.56
CA GLN A 135 -13.49 5.98 -16.99
C GLN A 135 -12.17 6.71 -17.28
N HIS A 136 -11.56 7.35 -16.29
CA HIS A 136 -10.36 8.17 -16.45
C HIS A 136 -9.09 7.37 -16.22
N SER A 137 -7.98 7.81 -16.82
CA SER A 137 -6.67 7.21 -16.58
C SER A 137 -6.16 7.53 -15.18
N ILE A 138 -5.34 6.64 -14.61
CA ILE A 138 -4.73 6.86 -13.29
C ILE A 138 -3.87 8.13 -13.30
N GLU A 139 -3.19 8.41 -14.41
CA GLU A 139 -2.39 9.61 -14.62
C GLU A 139 -3.24 10.89 -14.58
N ASP A 140 -4.40 10.90 -15.24
CA ASP A 140 -5.32 12.04 -15.24
C ASP A 140 -5.90 12.29 -13.84
N ILE A 141 -6.27 11.22 -13.13
CA ILE A 141 -6.76 11.29 -11.76
C ILE A 141 -5.67 11.86 -10.84
N ARG A 142 -4.44 11.36 -10.95
CA ARG A 142 -3.30 11.88 -10.18
C ARG A 142 -3.08 13.37 -10.42
N LYS A 143 -3.14 13.80 -11.67
CA LYS A 143 -3.01 15.22 -12.04
C LYS A 143 -4.18 16.06 -11.51
N ARG A 144 -5.41 15.55 -11.60
CA ARG A 144 -6.64 16.24 -11.17
C ARG A 144 -6.64 16.51 -9.66
N TYR A 145 -6.21 15.53 -8.87
CA TYR A 145 -6.25 15.59 -7.41
C TYR A 145 -4.90 15.92 -6.76
N ASP A 146 -3.84 16.18 -7.53
CA ASP A 146 -2.46 16.36 -7.03
C ASP A 146 -1.96 15.15 -6.20
N ILE A 147 -2.29 13.93 -6.66
CA ILE A 147 -1.80 12.70 -6.04
C ILE A 147 -0.42 12.39 -6.61
N LYS A 148 0.62 12.64 -5.82
CA LYS A 148 1.97 12.19 -6.13
C LYS A 148 2.04 10.68 -5.88
N PRO A 149 2.63 9.88 -6.78
CA PRO A 149 2.75 8.44 -6.55
C PRO A 149 3.83 8.15 -5.51
N TYR A 150 3.61 7.09 -4.73
CA TYR A 150 4.53 6.61 -3.72
C TYR A 150 5.87 6.23 -4.33
N ARG A 151 6.95 6.62 -3.64
CA ARG A 151 8.31 6.22 -3.97
C ARG A 151 9.02 5.84 -2.69
N SER A 152 9.60 4.64 -2.70
CA SER A 152 10.46 4.16 -1.64
C SER A 152 11.88 3.99 -2.15
N VAL A 153 12.83 4.15 -1.26
CA VAL A 153 14.24 3.79 -1.48
C VAL A 153 14.43 2.27 -1.39
N LEU A 154 13.44 1.57 -0.85
CA LEU A 154 13.38 0.12 -0.71
C LEU A 154 12.64 -0.49 -1.91
N PRO A 155 13.08 -1.66 -2.39
CA PRO A 155 12.38 -2.38 -3.44
C PRO A 155 10.99 -2.83 -3.01
N ALA A 156 10.01 -2.73 -3.91
CA ALA A 156 8.62 -3.10 -3.67
C ALA A 156 8.42 -4.57 -3.27
N ASN A 157 9.24 -5.49 -3.80
CA ASN A 157 9.09 -6.93 -3.63
C ASN A 157 10.12 -7.54 -2.66
N MET A 158 10.57 -6.75 -1.67
CA MET A 158 11.64 -7.15 -0.77
C MET A 158 11.31 -8.44 -0.01
N LEU A 159 10.09 -8.57 0.50
CA LEU A 159 9.66 -9.72 1.29
C LEU A 159 9.58 -11.00 0.44
N GLU A 160 9.10 -10.89 -0.79
CA GLU A 160 8.99 -12.00 -1.74
C GLU A 160 10.35 -12.53 -2.13
N VAL A 161 11.31 -11.63 -2.40
CA VAL A 161 12.69 -12.03 -2.72
C VAL A 161 13.33 -12.77 -1.53
N PHE A 162 13.07 -12.33 -0.30
CA PHE A 162 13.53 -13.04 0.90
C PHE A 162 12.85 -14.40 1.10
N GLY A 163 11.53 -14.48 0.89
CA GLY A 163 10.76 -15.70 1.08
C GLY A 163 11.00 -16.78 0.01
N GLY A 164 11.14 -16.38 -1.27
CA GLY A 164 11.13 -17.32 -2.40
C GLY A 164 11.97 -16.92 -3.61
N GLY A 165 12.70 -15.80 -3.56
CA GLY A 165 13.55 -15.35 -4.67
C GLY A 165 14.73 -16.27 -4.96
N SER A 166 15.21 -16.23 -6.21
CA SER A 166 16.41 -16.95 -6.63
C SER A 166 17.65 -16.45 -5.88
N TRP A 167 18.71 -17.28 -5.85
CA TRP A 167 19.97 -16.91 -5.19
C TRP A 167 20.55 -15.58 -5.68
N TRP A 168 20.52 -15.34 -7.00
CA TRP A 168 20.97 -14.08 -7.60
C TRP A 168 20.11 -12.87 -7.20
N GLN A 169 18.79 -13.05 -7.11
CA GLN A 169 17.89 -11.99 -6.64
C GLN A 169 18.17 -11.64 -5.17
N ARG A 170 18.36 -12.65 -4.32
CA ARG A 170 18.71 -12.46 -2.91
C ARG A 170 20.05 -11.77 -2.72
N LEU A 171 21.07 -12.13 -3.52
CA LEU A 171 22.37 -11.45 -3.48
C LEU A 171 22.27 -9.98 -3.91
N ARG A 172 21.60 -9.71 -5.03
CA ARG A 172 21.42 -8.34 -5.53
C ARG A 172 20.68 -7.47 -4.53
N LEU A 173 19.59 -8.01 -3.96
CA LEU A 173 18.82 -7.33 -2.93
C LEU A 173 19.66 -7.12 -1.66
N GLY A 174 20.39 -8.14 -1.20
CA GLY A 174 21.28 -8.04 -0.05
C GLY A 174 22.35 -6.96 -0.21
N TRP A 175 22.93 -6.83 -1.40
CA TRP A 175 23.87 -5.76 -1.72
C TRP A 175 23.21 -4.37 -1.70
N GLN A 176 22.05 -4.23 -2.35
CA GLN A 176 21.29 -2.97 -2.37
C GLN A 176 20.91 -2.51 -0.96
N LEU A 177 20.37 -3.43 -0.13
CA LEU A 177 19.97 -3.13 1.25
C LEU A 177 21.17 -2.83 2.15
N SER A 178 22.29 -3.53 1.96
CA SER A 178 23.52 -3.24 2.70
C SER A 178 24.04 -1.83 2.38
N ARG A 179 23.97 -1.42 1.11
CA ARG A 179 24.34 -0.07 0.68
C ARG A 179 23.41 0.98 1.29
N LEU A 180 22.10 0.74 1.25
CA LEU A 180 21.10 1.63 1.83
C LEU A 180 21.27 1.77 3.34
N LEU A 181 21.46 0.66 4.07
CA LEU A 181 21.70 0.69 5.52
C LEU A 181 22.94 1.51 5.87
N LYS A 182 24.00 1.45 5.05
CA LYS A 182 25.18 2.30 5.23
C LYS A 182 24.84 3.79 5.01
N GLN A 183 24.06 4.13 3.99
CA GLN A 183 23.62 5.51 3.71
C GLN A 183 22.72 6.08 4.82
N LEU A 184 21.74 5.29 5.27
CA LEU A 184 20.85 5.68 6.37
C LEU A 184 21.65 5.90 7.68
N LYS A 185 22.64 5.03 7.95
CA LYS A 185 23.53 5.19 9.12
C LYS A 185 24.46 6.40 9.03
N SER A 186 24.83 6.83 7.82
CA SER A 186 25.69 8.01 7.63
C SER A 186 24.91 9.32 7.65
N GLY A 187 23.58 9.28 7.81
CA GLY A 187 22.73 10.47 7.75
C GLY A 187 22.51 11.03 6.34
N GLN A 188 23.03 10.35 5.30
CA GLN A 188 22.75 10.69 3.92
C GLN A 188 21.34 10.23 3.57
N ASN A 189 20.42 11.19 3.45
CA ASN A 189 19.04 10.90 3.12
C ASN A 189 18.89 10.77 1.60
N PRO A 190 18.61 9.56 1.06
CA PRO A 190 18.47 9.33 -0.37
C PRO A 190 17.27 10.05 -1.01
N TYR A 191 16.40 10.71 -0.23
CA TYR A 191 15.33 11.57 -0.78
C TYR A 191 15.82 12.95 -1.25
N TYR A 192 17.03 13.37 -0.85
CA TYR A 192 17.59 14.70 -1.14
C TYR A 192 18.88 14.65 -1.98
N ALA A 193 19.15 13.52 -2.64
CA ALA A 193 20.26 13.36 -3.58
C ALA A 193 19.77 13.54 -5.02
#